data_AF-A0A2M8P6C0-F1
#
_entry.id   AF-A0A2M8P6C0-F1
#
_cell.length_a   1.000
_cell.length_b   1.000
_cell.length_c   1.000
_cell.angle_alpha   90.00
_cell.angle_beta   90.00
_cell.angle_gamma   90.00
#
_symmetry.space_group_name_H-M   'P 1'
#
loop_
_entity.id
_entity.type
_entity.pdbx_description
1 polymer ?
#
loop_
_entity_poly.entity_id
_entity_poly.type
_entity_poly.pdbx_seq_one_letter_code
_entity_poly.pdbx_strand_id
1 'polypeptide(L)'
;YTNNDIRFVTRLKKNARTRVVERFKSDSDNVISDDLVQFTGFYALQDYPHKIRKICYRDSETGKILVFLTNELKLDAQTVADIYKARWEIELFFKTVKQNLKIKRFFGNSQNAVWTQIWIAMI
;
A
#
# COMPACT_ATOMS: atom_id res chain seq x y z
N TYR A 1 -15.29 -6.85 3.09
CA TYR A 1 -14.43 -5.66 3.26
C TYR A 1 -15.24 -4.41 3.52
N THR A 2 -16.09 -3.98 2.59
CA THR A 2 -16.90 -2.75 2.72
C THR A 2 -17.94 -2.80 3.85
N ASN A 3 -18.48 -3.98 4.19
CA ASN A 3 -19.50 -4.13 5.24
C ASN A 3 -18.94 -4.20 6.68
N ASN A 4 -17.62 -4.25 6.86
CA ASN A 4 -16.98 -4.37 8.19
C ASN A 4 -16.21 -3.10 8.60
N ASP A 5 -16.46 -1.96 7.93
CA ASP A 5 -15.74 -0.68 8.13
C ASP A 5 -14.21 -0.75 7.95
N ILE A 6 -13.73 -1.78 7.22
CA ILE A 6 -12.31 -1.95 6.93
C ILE A 6 -11.95 -1.14 5.68
N ARG A 7 -11.02 -0.20 5.84
CA ARG A 7 -10.44 0.60 4.75
C ARG A 7 -9.11 0.01 4.31
N PHE A 8 -8.85 0.04 3.01
CA PHE A 8 -7.60 -0.49 2.46
C PHE A 8 -7.04 0.38 1.34
N VAL A 9 -5.73 0.31 1.15
CA VAL A 9 -5.02 0.88 0.00
C VAL A 9 -4.10 -0.19 -0.57
N THR A 10 -4.21 -0.48 -1.86
CA THR A 10 -3.40 -1.51 -2.53
C THR A 10 -2.97 -1.10 -3.93
N ARG A 11 -2.02 -1.81 -4.53
CA ARG A 11 -1.58 -1.57 -5.91
C ARG A 11 -2.47 -2.29 -6.91
N LEU A 12 -2.80 -1.61 -8.00
CA LEU A 12 -3.44 -2.27 -9.13
C LEU A 12 -2.43 -3.13 -9.88
N LYS A 13 -2.77 -4.40 -10.15
CA LYS A 13 -1.99 -5.26 -11.06
C LYS A 13 -2.16 -4.78 -12.50
N LYS A 14 -1.10 -4.83 -13.30
CA LYS A 14 -1.10 -4.31 -14.69
C LYS A 14 -2.17 -4.90 -15.61
N ASN A 15 -2.58 -6.14 -15.36
CA ASN A 15 -3.57 -6.87 -16.15
C ASN A 15 -5.03 -6.67 -15.68
N ALA A 16 -5.26 -5.90 -14.62
CA ALA A 16 -6.59 -5.65 -14.10
C ALA A 16 -7.38 -4.77 -15.08
N ARG A 17 -8.57 -5.26 -15.48
CA ARG A 17 -9.47 -4.53 -16.38
C ARG A 17 -10.52 -3.80 -15.56
N THR A 18 -10.60 -2.49 -15.76
CA THR A 18 -11.53 -1.61 -15.04
C THR A 18 -12.21 -0.64 -16.01
N ARG A 19 -13.45 -0.29 -15.71
CA ARG A 19 -14.20 0.77 -16.40
C ARG A 19 -14.33 1.97 -15.46
N VAL A 20 -14.08 3.16 -15.98
CA VAL A 20 -14.31 4.42 -15.25
C VAL A 20 -15.81 4.68 -15.19
N VAL A 21 -16.30 4.95 -13.98
CA VAL A 21 -17.68 5.31 -13.69
C VAL A 21 -17.79 6.82 -13.47
N GLU A 22 -16.85 7.38 -12.71
CA GLU A 22 -16.81 8.80 -12.37
C GLU A 22 -15.35 9.25 -12.22
N ARG A 23 -15.07 10.53 -12.44
CA ARG A 23 -13.75 11.13 -12.19
C ARG A 23 -13.88 12.20 -11.13
N PHE A 24 -13.01 12.14 -10.14
CA PHE A 24 -12.85 13.16 -9.12
C PHE A 24 -11.83 14.19 -9.58
N LYS A 25 -11.98 15.42 -9.09
CA LYS A 25 -10.93 16.44 -9.21
C LYS A 25 -9.91 16.21 -8.11
N SER A 26 -8.64 16.39 -8.44
CA SER A 26 -7.56 16.44 -7.46
C SER A 26 -6.84 17.77 -7.62
N ASP A 27 -6.46 18.35 -6.49
CA ASP A 27 -5.73 19.62 -6.43
C ASP A 27 -4.20 19.41 -6.39
N SER A 28 -3.73 18.16 -6.43
CA SER A 28 -2.30 17.82 -6.41
C SER A 28 -1.76 17.58 -7.82
N ASP A 29 -0.67 18.26 -8.18
CA ASP A 29 0.03 18.08 -9.47
C ASP A 29 0.62 16.67 -9.65
N ASN A 30 0.87 15.96 -8.54
CA ASN A 30 1.39 14.59 -8.58
C ASN A 30 0.30 13.56 -8.86
N VAL A 31 -0.99 13.93 -8.76
CA VAL A 31 -2.12 13.04 -9.05
C VAL A 31 -2.51 13.19 -10.52
N ILE A 32 -2.21 12.16 -11.31
CA ILE A 32 -2.53 12.11 -12.74
C ILE A 32 -4.02 11.90 -12.95
N SER A 33 -4.63 11.02 -12.15
CA SER A 33 -6.08 10.78 -12.22
C SER A 33 -6.60 10.22 -10.90
N ASP A 34 -7.85 10.56 -10.61
CA ASP A 34 -8.59 10.01 -9.49
C ASP A 34 -9.98 9.61 -10.00
N ASP A 35 -10.20 8.30 -10.13
CA ASP A 35 -11.38 7.76 -10.79
C ASP A 35 -12.14 6.82 -9.85
N LEU A 36 -13.45 6.91 -9.82
CA LEU A 36 -14.28 5.80 -9.36
C LEU A 36 -14.42 4.80 -10.50
N VAL A 37 -14.00 3.55 -10.28
CA VAL A 37 -13.99 2.49 -11.28
C VAL A 37 -14.75 1.26 -10.83
N GLN A 38 -15.11 0.42 -11.78
CA GLN A 38 -15.65 -0.92 -11.54
C GLN A 38 -14.82 -1.95 -12.32
N PHE A 39 -14.57 -3.12 -11.75
CA PHE A 39 -13.90 -4.19 -12.47
C PHE A 39 -14.75 -4.71 -13.62
N THR A 40 -14.11 -5.11 -14.72
CA THR A 40 -14.79 -5.70 -15.89
C THR A 40 -14.33 -7.12 -16.20
N GLY A 41 -13.30 -7.62 -15.52
CA GLY A 41 -12.89 -9.03 -15.62
C GLY A 41 -13.88 -9.94 -14.92
N PHE A 42 -14.16 -11.12 -15.49
CA PHE A 42 -15.16 -12.07 -14.98
C PHE A 42 -14.97 -12.40 -13.49
N TYR A 43 -13.79 -12.95 -13.12
CA TYR A 43 -13.48 -13.28 -11.73
C TYR A 43 -13.39 -12.05 -10.83
N ALA A 44 -12.73 -10.98 -11.29
CA ALA A 44 -12.57 -9.76 -10.49
C ALA A 44 -13.91 -9.08 -10.15
N LEU A 45 -14.89 -9.13 -11.06
CA LEU A 45 -16.22 -8.62 -10.83
C LEU A 45 -17.03 -9.51 -9.87
N GLN A 46 -16.83 -10.83 -9.90
CA GLN A 46 -17.45 -11.74 -8.92
C GLN A 46 -16.86 -11.53 -7.52
N ASP A 47 -15.54 -11.43 -7.41
CA ASP A 47 -14.83 -11.23 -6.14
C ASP A 47 -15.11 -9.85 -5.53
N TYR A 48 -15.24 -8.83 -6.38
CA TYR A 48 -15.51 -7.46 -5.97
C TYR A 48 -16.47 -6.76 -6.95
N PRO A 49 -17.80 -6.94 -6.79
CA PRO A 49 -18.79 -6.37 -7.70
C PRO A 49 -18.99 -4.86 -7.52
N HIS A 50 -18.53 -4.31 -6.39
CA HIS A 50 -18.71 -2.92 -6.02
C HIS A 50 -17.75 -1.99 -6.76
N LYS A 51 -18.09 -0.69 -6.77
CA LYS A 51 -17.21 0.36 -7.27
C LYS A 51 -16.04 0.56 -6.30
N ILE A 52 -14.88 0.90 -6.83
CA ILE A 52 -13.64 1.12 -6.09
C ILE A 52 -12.95 2.37 -6.63
N ARG A 53 -12.29 3.15 -5.79
CA ARG A 53 -11.52 4.32 -6.22
C ARG A 53 -10.15 3.88 -6.71
N LYS A 54 -9.74 4.42 -7.85
CA LYS A 54 -8.48 4.16 -8.53
C LYS A 54 -7.74 5.48 -8.69
N ILE A 55 -6.58 5.57 -8.05
CA ILE A 55 -5.74 6.78 -8.08
C ILE A 55 -4.49 6.47 -8.89
N CYS A 56 -4.21 7.29 -9.90
CA CYS A 56 -2.97 7.28 -10.65
C CYS A 56 -2.08 8.41 -10.16
N TYR A 57 -0.96 8.07 -9.56
CA TYR A 57 -0.04 8.98 -8.90
C TYR A 57 1.34 8.92 -9.58
N ARG A 58 1.97 10.07 -9.74
CA ARG A 58 3.38 10.17 -10.17
C ARG A 58 4.21 10.46 -8.94
N ASP A 59 5.13 9.54 -8.64
CA ASP A 59 6.14 9.77 -7.61
C ASP A 59 7.09 10.89 -8.08
N SER A 60 7.18 11.97 -7.31
CA SER A 60 8.01 13.14 -7.61
C SER A 60 9.51 12.84 -7.48
N GLU A 61 9.90 11.89 -6.63
CA GLU A 61 11.30 11.53 -6.42
C GLU A 61 11.82 10.61 -7.53
N THR A 62 11.04 9.60 -7.91
CA THR A 62 11.47 8.57 -8.87
C THR A 62 10.91 8.76 -10.28
N GLY A 63 9.94 9.66 -10.46
CA GLY A 63 9.19 9.84 -11.71
C GLY A 63 8.26 8.68 -12.07
N LYS A 64 8.17 7.63 -11.24
CA LYS A 64 7.41 6.42 -11.53
C LYS A 64 5.91 6.64 -11.37
N ILE A 65 5.14 6.06 -12.29
CA ILE A 65 3.69 6.06 -12.20
C ILE A 65 3.23 4.89 -11.34
N LEU A 66 2.53 5.22 -10.26
CA LEU A 66 1.93 4.29 -9.33
C LEU A 66 0.40 4.36 -9.43
N VAL A 67 -0.25 3.22 -9.63
CA VAL A 67 -1.70 3.08 -9.59
C VAL A 67 -2.12 2.37 -8.32
N PHE A 68 -3.01 3.00 -7.57
CA PHE A 68 -3.57 2.54 -6.31
C PHE A 68 -5.07 2.25 -6.44
N LEU A 69 -5.56 1.35 -5.60
CA LEU A 69 -6.96 1.02 -5.39
C LEU A 69 -7.32 1.18 -3.92
N THR A 70 -8.46 1.82 -3.66
CA THR A 70 -8.98 2.01 -2.30
C THR A 70 -10.50 2.06 -2.28
N ASN A 71 -11.10 1.61 -1.18
CA ASN A 71 -12.49 1.87 -0.86
C ASN A 71 -12.70 3.19 -0.09
N GLU A 72 -11.64 3.94 0.19
CA GLU A 72 -11.69 5.25 0.83
C GLU A 72 -12.00 6.36 -0.17
N LEU A 73 -13.17 6.99 -0.02
CA LEU A 73 -13.63 8.06 -0.91
C LEU A 73 -13.46 9.45 -0.32
N LYS A 74 -13.21 9.57 1.00
CA LYS A 74 -13.18 10.86 1.70
C LYS A 74 -11.80 11.48 1.79
N LEU A 75 -10.75 10.66 1.81
CA LEU A 75 -9.37 11.15 1.87
C LEU A 75 -8.96 11.77 0.53
N ASP A 76 -8.05 12.73 0.59
CA ASP A 76 -7.44 13.25 -0.64
C ASP A 76 -6.57 12.18 -1.32
N ALA A 77 -6.47 12.26 -2.64
CA ALA A 77 -5.70 11.32 -3.44
C ALA A 77 -4.21 11.31 -3.07
N GLN A 78 -3.64 12.46 -2.68
CA GLN A 78 -2.27 12.56 -2.18
C GLN A 78 -2.11 11.78 -0.88
N THR A 79 -3.03 11.96 0.09
CA THR A 79 -2.99 11.25 1.37
C THR A 79 -3.05 9.74 1.19
N VAL A 80 -3.84 9.24 0.23
CA VAL A 80 -3.88 7.81 -0.10
C VAL A 80 -2.53 7.32 -0.63
N ALA A 81 -1.85 8.11 -1.47
CA ALA A 81 -0.51 7.80 -1.96
C ALA A 81 0.51 7.78 -0.81
N ASP A 82 0.43 8.75 0.12
CA ASP A 82 1.33 8.84 1.28
C ASP A 82 1.15 7.65 2.24
N ILE A 83 -0.09 7.21 2.47
CA ILE A 83 -0.37 5.97 3.23
C ILE A 83 0.33 4.77 2.59
N TYR A 84 0.30 4.67 1.26
CA TYR A 84 0.99 3.59 0.58
C TYR A 84 2.53 3.71 0.67
N LYS A 85 3.07 4.94 0.64
CA LYS A 85 4.50 5.20 0.84
C LYS A 85 4.95 4.75 2.24
N ALA A 86 4.22 5.14 3.28
CA ALA A 86 4.50 4.72 4.66
C ALA A 86 4.49 3.18 4.81
N ARG A 87 3.56 2.48 4.14
CA ARG A 87 3.54 1.02 4.11
C ARG A 87 4.82 0.42 3.51
N TRP A 88 5.36 1.05 2.47
CA TRP A 88 6.60 0.60 1.83
C TRP A 88 7.84 0.88 2.69
N GLU A 89 7.86 2.00 3.41
CA GLU A 89 8.92 2.30 4.39
C GLU A 89 8.97 1.25 5.51
N ILE A 90 7.82 0.76 5.98
CA ILE A 90 7.77 -0.35 6.95
C ILE A 90 8.39 -1.63 6.37
N GLU A 91 8.09 -1.97 5.11
CA GLU A 91 8.71 -3.13 4.44
C GLU A 91 10.23 -2.96 4.33
N LEU A 92 10.69 -1.75 4.00
CA LEU A 92 12.11 -1.43 3.93
C LEU A 92 12.77 -1.53 5.30
N PHE A 93 12.13 -1.02 6.37
CA PHE A 93 12.59 -1.17 7.73
C PHE A 93 12.79 -2.64 8.10
N PHE A 94 11.76 -3.48 7.91
CA PHE A 94 11.88 -4.92 8.22
C PHE A 94 12.88 -5.65 7.33
N LYS A 95 13.06 -5.20 6.07
CA LYS A 95 14.11 -5.72 5.19
C LYS A 95 15.49 -5.38 5.74
N THR A 96 15.72 -4.14 6.13
CA THR A 96 16.98 -3.66 6.75
C THR A 96 17.27 -4.43 8.03
N VAL A 97 16.28 -4.56 8.92
CA VAL A 97 16.32 -5.38 10.14
C VAL A 97 16.77 -6.80 9.79
N LYS A 98 16.09 -7.51 8.89
CA LYS A 98 16.46 -8.89 8.53
C LYS A 98 17.83 -9.03 7.85
N GLN A 99 18.25 -8.04 7.05
CA GLN A 99 19.51 -8.09 6.30
C GLN A 99 20.72 -7.78 7.19
N ASN A 100 20.58 -6.82 8.10
CA ASN A 100 21.67 -6.34 8.94
C ASN A 100 21.72 -7.06 10.30
N LEU A 101 20.58 -7.50 10.84
CA LEU A 101 20.50 -8.39 12.00
C LEU A 101 20.83 -9.83 11.58
N LYS A 102 22.08 -10.10 11.23
CA LYS A 102 22.57 -11.48 11.15
C LYS A 102 22.79 -12.00 12.56
N ILE A 103 21.71 -12.38 13.26
CA ILE A 103 21.81 -13.19 14.48
C ILE A 103 22.36 -14.55 14.07
N LYS A 104 23.70 -14.66 13.98
CA LYS A 104 24.39 -15.89 13.55
C LYS A 104 24.26 -17.01 14.59
N ARG A 105 24.06 -16.66 15.85
CA ARG A 105 23.83 -17.58 16.97
C ARG A 105 23.11 -16.82 18.08
N PHE A 106 22.08 -17.44 18.65
CA PHE A 106 21.53 -17.00 19.92
C PHE A 106 22.52 -17.37 21.03
N PHE A 107 23.04 -16.38 21.76
CA PHE A 107 23.94 -16.59 22.91
C PHE A 107 23.17 -17.01 24.18
N GLY A 108 21.85 -17.12 24.09
CA GLY A 108 20.97 -17.57 25.17
C GLY A 108 19.55 -17.74 24.65
N ASN A 109 18.84 -18.75 25.15
CA ASN A 109 17.50 -19.13 24.70
C ASN A 109 16.39 -18.60 25.62
N SER A 110 16.74 -17.87 26.68
CA SER A 110 15.73 -17.22 27.54
C SER A 110 15.10 -16.04 26.79
N GLN A 111 13.82 -15.78 27.07
CA GLN A 111 13.09 -14.67 26.45
C GLN A 111 13.85 -13.34 26.59
N ASN A 112 14.40 -13.07 27.78
CA ASN A 112 15.21 -11.87 28.03
C ASN A 112 16.50 -11.85 27.18
N ALA A 113 17.20 -12.98 27.03
CA ALA A 113 18.41 -13.04 26.21
C ALA A 113 18.11 -12.76 24.73
N VAL A 114 16.98 -13.25 24.22
CA VAL A 114 16.52 -12.97 22.85
C VAL A 114 16.14 -11.50 22.69
N TRP A 115 15.38 -10.93 23.63
CA TRP A 115 15.04 -9.49 23.61
C TRP A 115 16.29 -8.63 23.60
N THR A 116 17.23 -8.87 24.53
CA THR A 116 18.48 -8.12 24.61
C THR A 116 19.30 -8.23 23.32
N GLN A 117 19.37 -9.40 22.70
CA GLN A 117 20.08 -9.56 21.42
C GLN A 117 19.42 -8.78 20.28
N ILE A 118 18.09 -8.75 20.22
CA ILE A 118 17.36 -7.93 19.25
C ILE A 118 17.63 -6.43 19.51
N TRP A 119 17.59 -5.99 20.77
CA TRP A 119 17.89 -4.60 21.15
C TRP A 119 19.31 -4.17 20.77
N ILE A 120 20.32 -4.97 21.12
CA ILE A 120 21.73 -4.67 20.80
C ILE A 120 21.94 -4.53 19.31
N ALA A 121 21.28 -5.37 18.51
CA ALA A 121 21.53 -5.42 17.09
C ALA A 121 20.71 -4.37 16.31
N MET A 122 19.73 -3.72 16.95
CA MET A 122 18.98 -2.57 16.41
C MET A 122 19.61 -1.20 16.73
N ILE A 123 20.65 -1.15 17.58
CA ILE A 123 21.46 0.04 17.88
C ILE A 123 22.64 0.11 16.92
#